data_AF-A0A8T5T549-F1
#
_entry.id   AF-A0A8T5T549-F1
#
_cell.length_a   1.000
_cell.length_b   1.000
_cell.length_c   1.000
_cell.angle_alpha   90.00
_cell.angle_beta   90.00
_cell.angle_gamma   90.00
#
_symmetry.space_group_name_H-M   'P 1'
#
loop_
_entity.id
_entity.type
_entity.pdbx_description
1 polymer ?
#
loop_
_entity_poly.entity_id
_entity_poly.type
_entity_poly.pdbx_seq_one_letter_code
_entity_poly.pdbx_strand_id
1 'polypeptide(L)' 'METHRHTYYFDSKDENQIVIYSRESIDCLDDLVIEGEVIEVRGETKRPTKIDDVTYVEYHILVDKWVCRK' A
#
# COMPACT_ATOMS: atom_id res chain seq x y z
N MET A 1 -15.86 -1.79 -3.05
CA MET A 1 -14.74 -0.89 -3.38
C MET A 1 -15.17 0.57 -3.61
N GLU A 2 -16.46 0.91 -3.71
CA GLU A 2 -16.90 2.32 -3.96
C GLU A 2 -16.70 3.29 -2.77
N THR A 3 -16.36 2.81 -1.57
CA THR A 3 -16.22 3.66 -0.38
C THR A 3 -14.86 4.31 -0.24
N HIS A 4 -13.80 3.70 -0.77
CA HIS A 4 -12.42 4.16 -0.61
C HIS A 4 -11.94 4.83 -1.89
N ARG A 5 -12.25 6.13 -2.01
CA ARG A 5 -12.07 6.93 -3.22
C ARG A 5 -10.65 7.46 -3.41
N HIS A 6 -9.82 7.38 -2.37
CA HIS A 6 -8.44 7.85 -2.42
C HIS A 6 -7.48 6.66 -2.37
N THR A 7 -6.53 6.65 -3.29
CA THR A 7 -5.49 5.61 -3.39
C THR A 7 -4.12 6.25 -3.28
N TYR A 8 -3.28 5.70 -2.43
CA TYR A 8 -1.92 6.15 -2.20
C TYR A 8 -0.94 4.98 -2.39
N TYR A 9 0.24 5.27 -2.92
CA TYR A 9 1.27 4.27 -3.21
C TYR A 9 2.52 4.63 -2.42
N PHE A 10 3.09 3.65 -1.73
CA PHE A 10 4.31 3.80 -0.94
C PHE A 10 5.26 2.65 -1.27
N ASP A 11 6.45 2.99 -1.75
CA ASP A 11 7.52 2.02 -1.94
C ASP A 11 8.23 1.78 -0.60
N SER A 12 8.20 0.55 -0.11
CA SER A 12 8.98 0.16 1.07
C SER A 12 10.45 -0.01 0.69
N LYS A 13 11.34 0.14 1.68
CA LYS A 13 12.78 -0.13 1.52
C LYS A 13 13.07 -1.58 1.15
N ASP A 14 12.17 -2.49 1.50
CA ASP A 14 12.29 -3.94 1.26
C ASP A 14 11.72 -4.38 -0.10
N GLU A 15 11.68 -3.46 -1.09
CA GLU A 15 11.20 -3.72 -2.47
C GLU A 15 9.71 -4.12 -2.57
N ASN A 16 8.98 -4.15 -1.45
CA ASN A 16 7.54 -4.36 -1.41
C ASN A 16 6.80 -3.04 -1.66
N GLN A 17 5.73 -3.10 -2.46
CA GLN A 17 4.85 -1.95 -2.66
C GLN A 17 3.67 -2.00 -1.69
N ILE A 18 3.36 -0.87 -1.06
CA ILE A 18 2.20 -0.69 -0.19
C ILE A 18 1.18 0.20 -0.92
N VAL A 19 -0.05 -0.29 -1.04
CA VAL A 19 -1.17 0.44 -1.64
C VAL A 19 -2.22 0.71 -0.56
N ILE A 20 -2.51 1.98 -0.30
CA ILE A 20 -3.44 2.38 0.75
C ILE A 20 -4.71 2.91 0.11
N TYR A 21 -5.85 2.34 0.48
CA TYR A 21 -7.18 2.78 0.08
C TYR A 21 -7.85 3.47 1.25
N SER A 22 -8.20 4.74 1.09
CA SER A 22 -8.86 5.56 2.13
C SER A 22 -10.19 6.13 1.64
N ARG A 23 -11.15 6.24 2.56
CA ARG A 23 -12.46 6.89 2.30
C ARG A 23 -12.32 8.41 2.22
N GLU A 24 -11.48 8.97 3.08
CA GLU A 24 -11.21 10.40 3.22
C GLU A 24 -9.78 10.71 2.75
N SER A 25 -9.50 11.96 2.36
CA SER A 25 -8.14 12.34 1.98
C SER A 25 -7.24 12.30 3.21
N ILE A 26 -6.03 11.77 3.01
CA ILE A 26 -4.96 11.80 4.01
C ILE A 26 -4.03 12.95 3.63
N ASP A 27 -4.01 13.99 4.48
CA ASP A 27 -3.27 15.24 4.25
C ASP A 27 -2.12 15.43 5.26
N CYS A 28 -1.38 14.36 5.57
CA CYS A 28 -0.21 14.41 6.45
C CYS A 28 1.06 14.82 5.67
N LEU A 29 1.86 15.72 6.25
CA LEU A 29 3.14 16.15 5.67
C LEU A 29 4.33 15.29 6.12
N ASP A 30 4.20 14.59 7.25
CA ASP A 30 5.27 13.87 7.93
C ASP A 30 4.84 12.42 8.25
N ASP A 31 4.81 12.06 9.54
CA ASP A 31 4.52 10.72 10.01
C ASP A 31 3.02 10.42 9.97
N LEU A 32 2.69 9.27 9.40
CA LEU A 32 1.33 8.78 9.24
C LEU A 32 1.20 7.41 9.92
N VAL A 33 0.20 7.26 10.78
CA VAL A 33 -0.20 5.96 11.33
C VAL A 33 -1.54 5.58 10.77
N ILE A 34 -1.60 4.38 10.18
CA ILE A 34 -2.79 3.80 9.58
C ILE A 34 -3.17 2.52 10.34
N GLU A 35 -4.46 2.37 10.61
CA GLU A 35 -5.08 1.15 11.11
C GLU A 35 -6.13 0.71 10.10
N GLY A 36 -6.10 -0.58 9.73
CA GLY A 36 -7.00 -1.13 8.74
C GLY A 36 -6.72 -2.59 8.42
N GLU A 37 -7.52 -3.14 7.52
CA GLU A 37 -7.33 -4.50 7.00
C GLU A 37 -6.15 -4.54 6.02
N VAL A 38 -5.23 -5.48 6.23
CA VAL A 38 -4.08 -5.71 5.35
C VAL A 38 -4.33 -6.94 4.49
N ILE A 39 -4.22 -6.78 3.18
CA ILE A 39 -4.38 -7.82 2.18
C ILE A 39 -3.04 -7.97 1.45
N GLU A 40 -2.42 -9.13 1.58
CA GLU A 40 -1.21 -9.47 0.85
C GLU A 40 -1.58 -9.96 -0.55
N VAL A 41 -1.01 -9.33 -1.58
CA VAL A 41 -1.16 -9.70 -2.98
C VAL A 41 0.19 -10.20 -3.48
N ARG A 42 0.22 -11.46 -3.91
CA ARG A 42 1.40 -12.05 -4.56
C ARG A 42 1.12 -12.14 -6.05
N GLY A 43 2.05 -11.64 -6.85
CA GLY A 43 1.97 -11.75 -8.30
C GLY A 43 3.26 -12.32 -8.88
N GLU A 44 3.11 -12.90 -10.07
CA GLU A 44 4.24 -13.34 -10.88
C GLU A 44 4.43 -12.37 -12.03
N THR A 45 5.64 -11.84 -12.21
CA THR A 45 5.89 -10.94 -13.35
C THR A 45 5.88 -11.74 -14.64
N LYS A 46 5.16 -11.24 -15.66
CA LYS A 46 5.13 -11.87 -16.99
C LYS A 46 6.42 -11.63 -17.79
N ARG A 47 7.33 -10.77 -17.31
CA ARG A 47 8.59 -10.41 -17.95
C ARG A 47 9.70 -10.24 -16.91
N PRO A 48 10.24 -11.33 -16.36
CA PRO A 48 11.34 -11.24 -15.40
C PRO A 48 12.62 -10.83 -16.12
N THR A 49 13.22 -9.72 -15.71
CA THR A 49 14.55 -9.29 -16.19
C THR A 49 15.68 -9.87 -15.32
N LYS A 50 15.37 -10.28 -14.08
CA LYS A 50 16.24 -11.00 -13.15
C LYS A 50 15.49 -12.18 -12.52
N ILE A 51 16.21 -13.18 -12.02
CA ILE A 51 15.62 -14.38 -11.38
C ILE A 51 14.79 -14.01 -10.13
N ASP A 52 15.19 -12.97 -9.41
CA ASP A 52 14.48 -12.49 -8.22
C ASP A 52 13.23 -11.65 -8.55
N ASP A 53 13.07 -11.19 -9.80
CA ASP A 53 11.89 -10.40 -10.22
C ASP A 53 10.65 -11.29 -10.47
N VAL A 54 10.80 -12.62 -10.42
CA VAL A 54 9.75 -13.57 -10.84
C VAL A 54 8.50 -13.45 -9.98
N THR A 55 8.66 -13.13 -8.69
CA THR A 55 7.56 -12.98 -7.73
C THR A 55 7.64 -11.63 -7.04
N TYR A 56 6.56 -10.87 -7.04
CA TYR A 56 6.44 -9.63 -6.27
C TYR A 56 5.39 -9.76 -5.18
N VAL A 57 5.57 -9.01 -4.09
CA VAL A 57 4.62 -8.90 -2.99
C VAL A 57 4.17 -7.45 -2.85
N GLU A 58 2.85 -7.26 -2.92
CA GLU A 58 2.15 -6.01 -2.70
C GLU A 58 1.30 -6.13 -1.44
N TYR A 59 1.28 -5.08 -0.61
CA TYR A 59 0.41 -5.01 0.56
C TYR A 59 -0.65 -3.94 0.35
N HIS A 60 -1.90 -4.37 0.31
CA HIS A 60 -3.05 -3.50 0.14
C HIS A 60 -3.67 -3.23 1.52
N ILE A 61 -3.85 -1.98 1.89
CA ILE A 61 -4.42 -1.59 3.18
C ILE A 61 -5.76 -0.91 2.95
N LEU A 62 -6.84 -1.51 3.44
CA LEU A 62 -8.16 -0.88 3.51
C LEU A 62 -8.23 -0.09 4.82
N VAL A 63 -8.16 1.24 4.73
CA VAL A 63 -8.08 2.10 5.91
C VAL A 63 -9.41 2.14 6.65
N ASP A 64 -9.35 1.85 7.95
CA ASP A 64 -10.44 2.09 8.90
C ASP A 64 -10.21 3.41 9.64
N LYS A 65 -8.96 3.68 10.06
CA LYS A 65 -8.57 4.92 10.75
C LYS A 65 -7.16 5.33 10.37
N TRP A 66 -6.90 6.62 10.43
CA TRP A 66 -5.56 7.16 10.30
C TRP A 66 -5.37 8.38 11.20
N VAL A 67 -4.13 8.62 11.60
CA VAL A 67 -3.73 9.81 12.35
C VAL A 67 -2.38 10.31 11.84
N CYS A 68 -2.25 11.62 11.66
CA CYS A 68 -0.93 12.23 11.51
C CYS A 68 -0.25 12.26 12.89
N ARG A 69 1.01 11.84 12.95
CA ARG A 69 1.87 12.10 14.10
C ARG A 69 2.72 13.34 13.81
N LYS A 70 3.00 14.09 14.89
CA LYS A 70 3.92 15.22 14.92
C LYS A 70 5.17 14.81 15.66
#